data_AF-A0AA96GKL4-F1
#
_entry.id   AF-A0AA96GKL4-F1
#
_cell.length_a   1.000
_cell.length_b   1.000
_cell.length_c   1.000
_cell.angle_alpha   90.00
_cell.angle_beta   90.00
_cell.angle_gamma   90.00
#
_symmetry.space_group_name_H-M   'P 1'
#
loop_
_entity.id
_entity.type
_entity.pdbx_description
1 polymer ?
#
loop_
_entity_poly.entity_id
_entity_poly.type
_entity_poly.pdbx_seq_one_letter_code
_entity_poly.pdbx_strand_id
1 'polypeptide(L)'
;MEQIAQETLTAQMPVQSNGGITSHEEVTGHNKGTRQEGSDSTQIPSAHEAGQRARVATATFGEIGAMLSFSPVYKHLSLADLEWLVIPALAINQVTVVRGKLKDQNGLLVPMGLALWAHVSEDVDKRLEAQQQSNIPFHLAPQDWKSGEIPWLLAVLAPKEVAQELVKKLEDSVSKDKTYKRYALTYGRADLTQSSPTIS
;
A
#
# COMPACT_ATOMS: atom_id res chain seq x y z
N MET A 1 38.26 -40.11 31.91
CA MET A 1 37.35 -38.95 31.78
C MET A 1 36.26 -39.41 30.82
N GLU A 2 35.28 -40.15 31.35
CA GLU A 2 33.90 -39.68 31.66
C GLU A 2 32.99 -39.99 30.44
N GLN A 3 32.27 -41.13 30.43
CA GLN A 3 30.83 -41.31 30.78
C GLN A 3 29.89 -40.47 29.85
N ILE A 4 28.76 -40.89 29.30
CA ILE A 4 27.81 -42.02 29.38
C ILE A 4 26.95 -41.99 28.09
N ALA A 5 26.36 -43.13 27.70
CA ALA A 5 25.38 -43.28 26.64
C ALA A 5 23.91 -43.21 27.14
N GLN A 6 22.97 -43.00 26.20
CA GLN A 6 21.49 -43.17 26.27
C GLN A 6 20.74 -41.95 26.88
N GLU A 7 19.58 -41.47 26.40
CA GLU A 7 18.37 -42.15 25.92
C GLU A 7 17.52 -41.33 24.91
N THR A 8 16.71 -42.08 24.18
CA THR A 8 15.59 -41.77 23.28
C THR A 8 14.46 -40.97 23.94
N LEU A 9 13.84 -40.02 23.21
CA LEU A 9 12.41 -39.73 23.40
C LEU A 9 11.72 -39.36 22.08
N THR A 10 10.97 -40.33 21.54
CA THR A 10 9.87 -40.16 20.58
C THR A 10 8.59 -39.96 21.38
N ALA A 11 7.77 -38.95 21.05
CA ALA A 11 6.33 -39.00 21.34
C ALA A 11 5.53 -38.10 20.39
N GLN A 12 4.68 -38.75 19.61
CA GLN A 12 3.59 -38.16 18.81
C GLN A 12 2.35 -37.92 19.72
N MET A 13 1.46 -37.04 19.23
CA MET A 13 0.11 -36.57 19.67
C MET A 13 -0.89 -37.72 20.04
N PRO A 14 -2.21 -37.52 20.40
CA PRO A 14 -3.08 -36.31 20.41
C PRO A 14 -4.10 -36.18 21.58
N VAL A 15 -4.77 -35.03 21.77
CA VAL A 15 -6.10 -34.94 22.46
C VAL A 15 -6.97 -33.80 21.87
N GLN A 16 -8.01 -34.25 21.15
CA GLN A 16 -9.41 -33.80 21.00
C GLN A 16 -9.82 -32.39 21.47
N SER A 17 -10.40 -31.52 20.63
CA SER A 17 -11.77 -31.57 20.06
C SER A 17 -12.87 -31.72 21.12
N ASN A 18 -13.41 -30.60 21.61
CA ASN A 18 -14.76 -30.60 22.17
C ASN A 18 -15.40 -29.21 22.04
N GLY A 19 -16.61 -29.16 21.47
CA GLY A 19 -17.39 -27.93 21.33
C GLY A 19 -18.39 -27.98 20.18
N GLY A 20 -19.22 -29.02 20.12
CA GLY A 20 -20.40 -29.02 19.28
C GLY A 20 -21.40 -27.98 19.77
N ILE A 21 -21.95 -27.18 18.86
CA ILE A 21 -23.18 -26.44 19.11
C ILE A 21 -24.28 -27.20 18.38
N THR A 22 -25.05 -27.94 19.16
CA THR A 22 -26.33 -28.54 18.76
C THR A 22 -27.39 -27.45 18.68
N SER A 23 -28.16 -27.48 17.60
CA SER A 23 -29.44 -26.78 17.41
C SER A 23 -30.50 -27.22 18.43
N HIS A 24 -31.65 -26.52 18.39
CA HIS A 24 -32.84 -26.53 19.27
C HIS A 24 -32.72 -25.45 20.36
N GLU A 25 -33.61 -24.44 20.44
CA GLU A 25 -35.05 -24.59 20.54
C GLU A 25 -35.82 -23.35 20.06
N GLU A 26 -36.98 -23.63 19.49
CA GLU A 26 -38.05 -22.75 19.07
C GLU A 26 -38.73 -22.10 20.28
N VAL A 27 -38.84 -20.77 20.30
CA VAL A 27 -39.75 -20.06 21.21
C VAL A 27 -40.72 -19.23 20.37
N THR A 28 -41.91 -19.80 20.20
CA THR A 28 -43.15 -19.11 19.84
C THR A 28 -43.42 -17.94 20.79
N GLY A 29 -43.51 -16.74 20.25
CA GLY A 29 -43.96 -15.56 20.96
C GLY A 29 -44.57 -14.55 20.00
N HIS A 30 -45.88 -14.64 19.76
CA HIS A 30 -46.65 -13.58 19.12
C HIS A 30 -46.59 -12.32 20.00
N ASN A 31 -45.97 -11.24 19.53
CA ASN A 31 -46.31 -9.91 20.03
C ASN A 31 -46.32 -8.88 18.91
N LYS A 32 -47.50 -8.29 18.71
CA LYS A 32 -47.81 -7.27 17.71
C LYS A 32 -47.54 -5.92 18.37
N GLY A 33 -46.46 -5.25 17.98
CA GLY A 33 -46.07 -3.95 18.54
C GLY A 33 -45.31 -3.13 17.51
N THR A 34 -46.00 -2.14 16.94
CA THR A 34 -45.48 -1.15 16.00
C THR A 34 -44.36 -0.35 16.66
N ARG A 35 -43.14 -0.39 16.11
CA ARG A 35 -42.11 0.64 16.32
C ARG A 35 -41.27 0.74 15.05
N GLN A 36 -41.52 1.79 14.27
CA GLN A 36 -40.61 2.24 13.24
C GLN A 36 -39.37 2.79 13.95
N GLU A 37 -38.28 2.01 13.94
CA GLU A 37 -36.94 2.52 14.18
C GLU A 37 -36.24 2.61 12.84
N GLY A 38 -35.96 3.85 12.42
CA GLY A 38 -35.07 4.11 11.30
C GLY A 38 -33.69 3.54 11.64
N SER A 39 -33.33 2.45 10.99
CA SER A 39 -31.99 1.88 11.07
C SER A 39 -31.11 2.55 10.03
N ASP A 40 -30.41 3.60 10.46
CA ASP A 40 -29.14 4.00 9.86
C ASP A 40 -28.20 2.78 9.95
N SER A 41 -28.21 1.99 8.88
CA SER A 41 -27.53 0.72 8.81
C SER A 41 -26.15 1.01 8.27
N THR A 42 -25.17 1.18 9.15
CA THR A 42 -23.75 1.05 8.80
C THR A 42 -23.56 -0.35 8.22
N GLN A 43 -23.65 -0.47 6.89
CA GLN A 43 -23.54 -1.73 6.18
C GLN A 43 -22.16 -2.31 6.41
N ILE A 44 -22.10 -3.41 7.17
CA ILE A 44 -20.90 -4.25 7.23
C ILE A 44 -20.72 -4.82 5.81
N PRO A 45 -19.55 -4.61 5.17
CA PRO A 45 -19.33 -5.08 3.80
C PRO A 45 -19.53 -6.60 3.74
N SER A 46 -20.25 -7.06 2.73
CA SER A 46 -20.53 -8.48 2.53
C SER A 46 -19.22 -9.26 2.34
N ALA A 47 -19.18 -10.53 2.74
CA ALA A 47 -17.99 -11.38 2.61
C ALA A 47 -17.44 -11.41 1.16
N HIS A 48 -18.32 -11.29 0.16
CA HIS A 48 -17.95 -11.21 -1.24
C HIS A 48 -17.17 -9.91 -1.57
N GLU A 49 -17.64 -8.75 -1.10
CA GLU A 49 -16.96 -7.46 -1.33
C GLU A 49 -15.59 -7.41 -0.64
N ALA A 50 -15.51 -7.93 0.59
CA ALA A 50 -14.24 -8.05 1.30
C ALA A 50 -13.24 -8.93 0.52
N GLY A 51 -13.69 -10.07 -0.01
CA GLY A 51 -12.88 -10.96 -0.83
C GLY A 51 -12.40 -10.31 -2.14
N GLN A 52 -13.27 -9.54 -2.82
CA GLN A 52 -12.87 -8.83 -4.04
C GLN A 52 -11.85 -7.73 -3.77
N ARG A 53 -12.02 -6.95 -2.69
CA ARG A 53 -11.03 -5.93 -2.30
C ARG A 53 -9.68 -6.54 -1.98
N ALA A 54 -9.65 -7.66 -1.25
CA ALA A 54 -8.43 -8.38 -0.96
C ALA A 54 -7.72 -8.85 -2.24
N ARG A 55 -8.48 -9.42 -3.18
CA ARG A 55 -7.94 -9.85 -4.49
C ARG A 55 -7.34 -8.70 -5.29
N VAL A 56 -8.03 -7.56 -5.35
CA VAL A 56 -7.52 -6.36 -6.02
C VAL A 56 -6.24 -5.87 -5.35
N ALA A 57 -6.22 -5.78 -4.01
CA ALA A 57 -5.04 -5.36 -3.27
C ALA A 57 -3.83 -6.28 -3.52
N THR A 58 -4.01 -7.60 -3.48
CA THR A 58 -2.96 -8.57 -3.79
C THR A 58 -2.47 -8.45 -5.23
N ALA A 59 -3.38 -8.26 -6.20
CA ALA A 59 -3.01 -8.07 -7.59
C ALA A 59 -2.21 -6.76 -7.79
N THR A 60 -2.65 -5.65 -7.18
CA THR A 60 -1.93 -4.37 -7.24
C THR A 60 -0.57 -4.45 -6.55
N PHE A 61 -0.44 -5.14 -5.41
CA PHE A 61 0.85 -5.38 -4.78
C PHE A 61 1.81 -6.15 -5.71
N GLY A 62 1.31 -7.22 -6.36
CA GLY A 62 2.08 -7.98 -7.35
C GLY A 62 2.53 -7.15 -8.55
N GLU A 63 1.65 -6.30 -9.10
CA GLU A 63 1.98 -5.36 -10.17
C GLU A 63 3.07 -4.37 -9.74
N ILE A 64 2.96 -3.81 -8.54
CA ILE A 64 3.95 -2.87 -7.99
C ILE A 64 5.29 -3.57 -7.79
N GLY A 65 5.29 -4.78 -7.21
CA GLY A 65 6.49 -5.59 -7.06
C GLY A 65 7.17 -5.88 -8.40
N ALA A 66 6.39 -6.20 -9.43
CA ALA A 66 6.90 -6.39 -10.79
C ALA A 66 7.55 -5.10 -11.33
N MET A 67 6.89 -3.94 -11.21
CA MET A 67 7.46 -2.65 -11.63
C MET A 67 8.77 -2.31 -10.91
N LEU A 68 8.83 -2.55 -9.61
CA LEU A 68 10.02 -2.29 -8.80
C LEU A 68 11.17 -3.22 -9.18
N SER A 69 10.90 -4.46 -9.60
CA SER A 69 11.94 -5.39 -10.08
C SER A 69 12.67 -4.88 -11.34
N PHE A 70 12.00 -4.10 -12.18
CA PHE A 70 12.59 -3.49 -13.39
C PHE A 70 13.32 -2.17 -13.12
N SER A 71 13.25 -1.67 -11.88
CA SER A 71 13.76 -0.37 -11.48
C SER A 71 15.13 -0.50 -10.83
N PRO A 72 16.24 0.02 -11.40
CA PRO A 72 17.56 -0.21 -10.81
C PRO A 72 17.78 0.33 -9.38
N VAL A 73 16.88 1.16 -8.83
CA VAL A 73 16.95 1.74 -7.47
C VAL A 73 16.25 0.79 -6.51
N TYR A 74 15.15 0.20 -6.94
CA TYR A 74 14.27 -0.61 -6.10
C TYR A 74 14.41 -2.12 -6.35
N LYS A 75 15.13 -2.55 -7.38
CA LYS A 75 15.31 -3.98 -7.71
C LYS A 75 15.99 -4.80 -6.60
N HIS A 76 16.69 -4.14 -5.68
CA HIS A 76 17.36 -4.76 -4.54
C HIS A 76 16.62 -4.55 -3.22
N LEU A 77 15.44 -3.93 -3.26
CA LEU A 77 14.60 -3.74 -2.08
C LEU A 77 14.23 -5.12 -1.52
N SER A 78 14.42 -5.31 -0.21
CA SER A 78 14.00 -6.56 0.42
C SER A 78 12.47 -6.69 0.38
N LEU A 79 11.94 -7.90 0.46
CA LEU A 79 10.50 -8.10 0.50
C LEU A 79 9.87 -7.41 1.72
N ALA A 80 10.57 -7.39 2.86
CA ALA A 80 10.12 -6.67 4.04
C ALA A 80 10.04 -5.15 3.78
N ASP A 81 11.07 -4.55 3.19
CA ASP A 81 11.06 -3.12 2.88
C ASP A 81 9.99 -2.77 1.83
N LEU A 82 9.73 -3.67 0.88
CA LEU A 82 8.64 -3.55 -0.09
C LEU A 82 7.28 -3.53 0.61
N GLU A 83 7.04 -4.48 1.52
CA GLU A 83 5.80 -4.53 2.30
C GLU A 83 5.61 -3.25 3.12
N TRP A 84 6.66 -2.78 3.79
CA TRP A 84 6.65 -1.52 4.54
C TRP A 84 6.37 -0.30 3.67
N LEU A 85 6.83 -0.28 2.42
CA LEU A 85 6.59 0.82 1.50
C LEU A 85 5.18 0.78 0.88
N VAL A 86 4.70 -0.40 0.49
CA VAL A 86 3.53 -0.54 -0.39
C VAL A 86 2.25 -0.83 0.37
N ILE A 87 2.29 -1.65 1.43
CA ILE A 87 1.08 -2.03 2.17
C ILE A 87 0.41 -0.82 2.84
N PRO A 88 1.13 0.10 3.51
CA PRO A 88 0.49 1.28 4.08
C PRO A 88 -0.15 2.17 3.02
N ALA A 89 0.50 2.36 1.87
CA ALA A 89 -0.02 3.15 0.75
C ALA A 89 -1.31 2.56 0.19
N LEU A 90 -1.34 1.24 -0.02
CA LEU A 90 -2.52 0.51 -0.50
C LEU A 90 -3.68 0.60 0.50
N ALA A 91 -3.40 0.43 1.79
CA ALA A 91 -4.42 0.42 2.84
C ALA A 91 -5.24 1.72 2.91
N ILE A 92 -4.61 2.85 2.55
CA ILE A 92 -5.23 4.19 2.60
C ILE A 92 -5.47 4.80 1.22
N ASN A 93 -5.35 4.00 0.14
CA ASN A 93 -5.48 4.42 -1.26
C ASN A 93 -4.57 5.60 -1.66
N GLN A 94 -3.37 5.71 -1.09
CA GLN A 94 -2.38 6.71 -1.46
C GLN A 94 -1.33 6.16 -2.44
N VAL A 95 -1.84 5.46 -3.45
CA VAL A 95 -1.08 4.83 -4.52
C VAL A 95 -1.85 4.94 -5.83
N THR A 96 -1.15 5.24 -6.91
CA THR A 96 -1.70 5.25 -8.27
C THR A 96 -0.80 4.43 -9.18
N VAL A 97 -1.42 3.49 -9.91
CA VAL A 97 -0.75 2.70 -10.95
C VAL A 97 -1.36 3.05 -12.31
N VAL A 98 -0.55 3.61 -13.19
CA VAL A 98 -0.90 3.86 -14.59
C VAL A 98 -0.57 2.63 -15.41
N ARG A 99 -1.55 2.16 -16.18
CA ARG A 99 -1.39 1.01 -17.07
C ARG A 99 -1.50 1.47 -18.51
N GLY A 100 -0.62 0.97 -19.36
CA GLY A 100 -0.67 1.17 -20.80
C GLY A 100 -0.93 -0.12 -21.54
N LYS A 101 -1.37 -0.01 -22.80
CA LYS A 101 -1.65 -1.17 -23.66
C LYS A 101 -0.42 -1.51 -24.49
N LEU A 102 0.01 -2.76 -24.43
CA LEU A 102 0.99 -3.32 -25.36
C LEU A 102 0.34 -3.56 -26.72
N LYS A 103 0.94 -3.01 -27.78
CA LYS A 103 0.42 -3.10 -29.16
C LYS A 103 0.59 -4.50 -29.78
N ASP A 104 1.57 -5.25 -29.29
CA ASP A 104 1.99 -6.57 -29.79
C ASP A 104 1.33 -7.75 -29.06
N GLN A 105 0.78 -7.53 -27.86
CA GLN A 105 0.16 -8.58 -27.02
C GLN A 105 -1.35 -8.34 -26.83
N ASN A 106 -2.11 -8.26 -27.92
CA ASN A 106 -3.58 -8.13 -27.90
C ASN A 106 -4.13 -6.97 -27.02
N GLY A 107 -3.35 -5.91 -26.79
CA GLY A 107 -3.75 -4.82 -25.92
C GLY A 107 -3.65 -5.14 -24.43
N LEU A 108 -2.82 -6.11 -24.03
CA LEU A 108 -2.53 -6.42 -22.63
C LEU A 108 -2.16 -5.15 -21.87
N LEU A 109 -2.85 -4.93 -20.75
CA LEU A 109 -2.57 -3.80 -19.86
C LEU A 109 -1.36 -4.15 -19.00
N VAL A 110 -0.28 -3.39 -19.17
CA VAL A 110 0.92 -3.50 -18.34
C VAL A 110 1.10 -2.26 -17.50
N PRO A 111 1.55 -2.39 -16.25
CA PRO A 111 1.81 -1.24 -15.40
C PRO A 111 3.03 -0.48 -15.93
N MET A 112 2.84 0.80 -16.24
CA MET A 112 3.84 1.70 -16.85
C MET A 112 4.21 2.86 -15.94
N GLY A 113 3.38 3.17 -14.95
CA GLY A 113 3.66 4.21 -13.97
C GLY A 113 3.17 3.83 -12.58
N LEU A 114 3.94 4.19 -11.56
CA LEU A 114 3.57 4.10 -10.15
C LEU A 114 3.87 5.45 -9.49
N ALA A 115 2.94 5.95 -8.68
CA ALA A 115 3.18 7.05 -7.76
C ALA A 115 2.67 6.68 -6.36
N LEU A 116 3.49 6.96 -5.33
CA LEU A 116 3.18 6.78 -3.92
C LEU A 116 3.27 8.12 -3.21
N TRP A 117 2.29 8.43 -2.36
CA TRP A 117 2.28 9.67 -1.59
C TRP A 117 1.80 9.46 -0.15
N ALA A 118 2.09 10.45 0.69
CA ALA A 118 1.65 10.52 2.08
C ALA A 118 1.10 11.91 2.41
N HIS A 119 0.20 11.99 3.38
CA HIS A 119 -0.20 13.23 4.02
C HIS A 119 0.23 13.18 5.48
N VAL A 120 1.17 14.02 5.85
CA VAL A 120 1.87 13.91 7.13
C VAL A 120 1.63 15.11 8.04
N SER A 121 1.82 14.92 9.33
CA SER A 121 1.82 16.00 10.32
C SER A 121 3.12 16.82 10.25
N GLU A 122 3.15 17.99 10.89
CA GLU A 122 4.34 18.86 10.95
C GLU A 122 5.55 18.17 11.61
N ASP A 123 5.32 17.32 12.62
CA ASP A 123 6.41 16.60 13.28
C ASP A 123 7.04 15.55 12.36
N VAL A 124 6.20 14.84 11.61
CA VAL A 124 6.63 13.84 10.63
C VAL A 124 7.31 14.52 9.44
N ASP A 125 6.80 15.67 8.99
CA ASP A 125 7.39 16.50 7.93
C ASP A 125 8.85 16.86 8.24
N LYS A 126 9.11 17.43 9.42
CA LYS A 126 10.47 17.76 9.87
C LYS A 126 11.38 16.54 9.92
N ARG A 127 10.86 15.39 10.34
CA ARG A 127 11.61 14.13 10.39
C ARG A 127 11.97 13.63 8.99
N LEU A 128 11.03 13.69 8.04
CA LEU A 128 11.27 13.32 6.65
C LEU A 128 12.29 14.26 6.00
N GLU A 129 12.21 15.57 6.24
CA GLU A 129 13.22 16.53 5.78
C GLU A 129 14.61 16.20 6.34
N ALA A 130 14.70 15.90 7.64
CA ALA A 130 15.97 15.54 8.27
C ALA A 130 16.55 14.22 7.71
N GLN A 131 15.72 13.21 7.46
CA GLN A 131 16.14 11.97 6.82
C GLN A 131 16.65 12.21 5.39
N GLN A 132 15.94 13.04 4.62
CA GLN A 132 16.33 13.43 3.27
C GLN A 132 17.68 14.17 3.25
N GLN A 133 17.86 15.16 4.13
CA GLN A 133 19.12 15.92 4.26
C GLN A 133 20.29 15.04 4.68
N SER A 134 20.02 14.03 5.49
CA SER A 134 21.03 13.09 5.98
C SER A 134 21.28 11.91 5.02
N ASN A 135 20.62 11.89 3.85
CA ASN A 135 20.68 10.81 2.87
C ASN A 135 20.39 9.42 3.48
N ILE A 136 19.48 9.36 4.46
CA ILE A 136 19.03 8.13 5.10
C ILE A 136 17.91 7.51 4.24
N PRO A 137 17.88 6.17 4.10
CA PRO A 137 16.77 5.50 3.42
C PRO A 137 15.41 5.92 3.97
N PHE A 138 14.45 6.08 3.06
CA PHE A 138 13.08 6.40 3.43
C PHE A 138 12.54 5.39 4.44
N HIS A 139 12.04 5.87 5.56
CA HIS A 139 11.35 5.03 6.53
C HIS A 139 10.23 5.81 7.21
N LEU A 140 8.99 5.40 6.95
CA LEU A 140 7.78 6.01 7.50
C LEU A 140 6.90 4.93 8.11
N ALA A 141 6.53 5.10 9.38
CA ALA A 141 5.66 4.15 10.05
C ALA A 141 4.24 4.19 9.46
N PRO A 142 3.49 3.07 9.39
CA PRO A 142 2.19 3.02 8.72
C PRO A 142 1.20 4.08 9.18
N GLN A 143 1.17 4.40 10.49
CA GLN A 143 0.31 5.43 11.05
C GLN A 143 0.66 6.85 10.59
N ASP A 144 1.91 7.08 10.17
CA ASP A 144 2.39 8.40 9.79
C ASP A 144 2.02 8.78 8.35
N TRP A 145 1.65 7.80 7.51
CA TRP A 145 1.28 8.00 6.10
C TRP A 145 0.05 8.91 5.90
N LYS A 146 -0.84 8.97 6.89
CA LYS A 146 -2.03 9.83 6.91
C LYS A 146 -2.15 10.53 8.28
N SER A 147 -1.04 11.07 8.76
CA SER A 147 -0.94 11.72 10.07
C SER A 147 -1.32 13.21 10.07
N GLY A 148 -1.46 13.81 8.89
CA GLY A 148 -1.78 15.24 8.80
C GLY A 148 -2.10 15.67 7.38
N GLU A 149 -1.76 16.92 7.08
CA GLU A 149 -2.26 17.66 5.93
C GLU A 149 -1.14 18.10 4.96
N ILE A 150 0.11 17.74 5.25
CA ILE A 150 1.28 18.11 4.45
C ILE A 150 1.53 17.01 3.41
N PRO A 151 1.34 17.31 2.11
CA PRO A 151 1.48 16.30 1.06
C PRO A 151 2.95 16.01 0.73
N TRP A 152 3.32 14.73 0.76
CA TRP A 152 4.64 14.21 0.41
C TRP A 152 4.54 13.19 -0.73
N LEU A 153 5.28 13.43 -1.80
CA LEU A 153 5.48 12.49 -2.90
C LEU A 153 6.72 11.64 -2.58
N LEU A 154 6.49 10.36 -2.35
CA LEU A 154 7.48 9.43 -1.81
C LEU A 154 8.25 8.71 -2.91
N ALA A 155 7.53 8.21 -3.91
CA ALA A 155 8.11 7.48 -5.03
C ALA A 155 7.34 7.75 -6.31
N VAL A 156 8.06 7.90 -7.42
CA VAL A 156 7.49 7.87 -8.77
C VAL A 156 8.35 6.98 -9.65
N LEU A 157 7.75 5.92 -10.17
CA LEU A 157 8.37 5.00 -11.12
C LEU A 157 7.60 5.00 -12.42
N ALA A 158 8.10 5.73 -13.41
CA ALA A 158 7.55 5.72 -14.76
C ALA A 158 8.60 6.25 -15.75
N PRO A 159 8.42 6.03 -17.07
CA PRO A 159 9.07 6.85 -18.08
C PRO A 159 8.82 8.35 -17.85
N LYS A 160 9.74 9.22 -18.27
CA LYS A 160 9.74 10.65 -17.93
C LYS A 160 8.41 11.33 -18.23
N GLU A 161 7.84 11.07 -19.40
CA GLU A 161 6.61 11.69 -19.88
C GLU A 161 5.41 11.27 -19.02
N VAL A 162 5.33 9.98 -18.68
CA VAL A 162 4.29 9.41 -17.82
C VAL A 162 4.46 9.91 -16.38
N ALA A 163 5.71 10.04 -15.90
CA ALA A 163 6.02 10.56 -14.57
C ALA A 163 5.56 12.02 -14.44
N GLN A 164 5.83 12.86 -15.45
CA GLN A 164 5.38 14.26 -15.46
C GLN A 164 3.86 14.38 -15.43
N GLU A 165 3.15 13.56 -16.21
CA GLU A 165 1.69 13.54 -16.21
C GLU A 165 1.13 13.07 -14.85
N LEU A 166 1.73 12.03 -14.25
CA LEU A 166 1.36 11.53 -12.93
C LEU A 166 1.53 12.59 -11.84
N VAL A 167 2.69 13.24 -11.81
CA VAL A 167 2.99 14.30 -10.84
C VAL A 167 2.04 15.47 -11.02
N LYS A 168 1.77 15.88 -12.26
CA LYS A 168 0.80 16.94 -12.55
C LYS A 168 -0.59 16.60 -12.05
N LYS A 169 -1.09 15.38 -12.33
CA LYS A 169 -2.41 14.93 -11.85
C LYS A 169 -2.50 14.91 -10.33
N LEU A 170 -1.41 14.53 -9.65
CA LEU A 170 -1.35 14.57 -8.19
C LEU A 170 -1.37 16.02 -7.70
N GLU A 171 -0.52 16.90 -8.26
CA GLU A 171 -0.49 18.32 -7.90
C GLU A 171 -1.86 19.00 -8.12
N ASP A 172 -2.58 18.66 -9.21
CA ASP A 172 -3.94 19.14 -9.49
C ASP A 172 -4.98 18.63 -8.46
N SER A 173 -4.72 17.49 -7.80
CA SER A 173 -5.60 16.92 -6.77
C SER A 173 -5.43 17.57 -5.40
N VAL A 174 -4.32 18.29 -5.20
CA VAL A 174 -4.03 19.02 -3.97
C VAL A 174 -4.62 20.42 -4.05
N SER A 175 -5.07 20.95 -2.90
CA SER A 175 -5.59 22.32 -2.81
C SER A 175 -4.60 23.34 -3.39
N LYS A 176 -5.11 24.39 -4.04
CA LYS A 176 -4.34 25.40 -4.81
C LYS A 176 -3.12 26.01 -4.10
N ASP A 177 -3.06 25.95 -2.78
CA ASP A 177 -2.00 26.55 -1.95
C ASP A 177 -0.92 25.55 -1.49
N LYS A 178 -1.08 24.26 -1.82
CA LYS A 178 -0.17 23.19 -1.38
C LYS A 178 0.43 22.46 -2.59
N THR A 179 1.71 22.13 -2.50
CA THR A 179 2.42 21.31 -3.48
C THR A 179 3.05 20.12 -2.77
N TYR A 180 3.24 19.01 -3.48
CA TYR A 180 3.92 17.86 -2.90
C TYR A 180 5.40 18.16 -2.65
N LYS A 181 5.83 18.04 -1.39
CA LYS A 181 7.25 17.87 -1.07
C LYS A 181 7.73 16.52 -1.62
N ARG A 182 8.98 16.42 -2.06
CA ARG A 182 9.49 15.21 -2.72
C ARG A 182 10.60 14.60 -1.88
N TYR A 183 10.46 13.33 -1.47
CA TYR A 183 11.49 12.64 -0.67
C TYR A 183 12.73 12.23 -1.49
N ALA A 184 12.55 12.09 -2.81
CA ALA A 184 13.54 11.68 -3.81
C ALA A 184 13.74 10.16 -3.89
N LEU A 185 13.13 9.57 -4.92
CA LEU A 185 13.60 8.41 -5.69
C LEU A 185 12.79 8.39 -7.02
N THR A 186 12.98 9.41 -7.86
CA THR A 186 12.45 9.42 -9.23
C THR A 186 13.52 8.89 -10.17
N TYR A 187 13.16 7.98 -11.07
CA TYR A 187 14.12 7.41 -12.01
C TYR A 187 14.58 8.39 -13.10
N GLY A 188 15.88 8.31 -13.40
CA GLY A 188 16.50 8.86 -14.60
C GLY A 188 17.38 10.07 -14.32
N ARG A 189 18.58 10.11 -14.91
CA ARG A 189 19.53 11.24 -14.94
C ARG A 189 18.98 12.50 -15.65
N ALA A 190 17.66 12.67 -15.68
CA ALA A 190 16.98 13.86 -16.13
C ALA A 190 16.51 14.59 -14.88
N ASP A 191 17.44 15.32 -14.31
CA ASP A 191 17.22 16.45 -13.43
C ASP A 191 15.93 17.20 -13.86
N LEU A 192 14.86 17.09 -13.07
CA LEU A 192 13.63 17.88 -13.27
C LEU A 192 13.80 19.32 -12.77
N THR A 193 15.01 19.72 -12.32
CA THR A 193 15.34 21.08 -11.91
C THR A 193 16.06 21.89 -12.99
N GLN A 194 16.41 21.30 -14.14
CA GLN A 194 16.95 22.08 -15.26
C GLN A 194 15.87 22.62 -16.18
N SER A 195 15.60 23.91 -15.97
CA SER A 195 15.03 24.85 -16.94
C SER A 195 15.64 24.68 -18.33
N SER A 196 14.79 24.77 -19.34
CA SER A 196 15.01 24.62 -20.78
C SER A 196 16.39 25.05 -21.32
N PRO A 197 16.99 24.32 -22.28
CA PRO A 197 18.05 24.88 -23.08
C PRO A 197 17.48 25.96 -24.00
N THR A 198 17.93 27.20 -23.80
CA THR A 198 17.86 28.25 -24.81
C THR A 198 18.62 27.77 -26.04
N ILE A 199 17.89 27.54 -27.12
CA ILE A 199 18.46 27.34 -28.46
C ILE A 199 18.91 28.73 -28.94
N SER A 200 20.22 28.89 -29.17
CA SER A 200 20.80 29.95 -29.99
C SER A 200 21.63 29.30 -31.08
#